data_AF-A0A953BP32-F1
#
_entry.id   AF-A0A953BP32-F1
#
_cell.length_a   1.000
_cell.length_b   1.000
_cell.length_c   1.000
_cell.angle_alpha   90.00
_cell.angle_beta   90.00
_cell.angle_gamma   90.00
#
_symmetry.space_group_name_H-M   'P 1'
#
loop_
_entity.id
_entity.type
_entity.pdbx_description
1 polymer ?
#
loop_
_entity_poly.entity_id
_entity_poly.type
_entity_poly.pdbx_seq_one_letter_code
_entity_poly.pdbx_strand_id
1 'polypeptide(L)'
;MRTSPLAYLVAAGSMGAWAGLAGAASTYNIMLTGYWPPTNEMVRHFSTNPDQNPGGWQGGNWQGRGYNVYSYFPEFPGGAGVNSKGEGDFEVDYQDTTADWARITGQVKPCAIVTFSWTSGRINGGGKDWEIENRNRNRTSWINDYEAPYQPDRVPPDDSMAPNAWRYSSLPTLAIQNAVNAAGVGVSAYIDNNGGGSFLSEFIGYHGLWYQAQHSSPDDPFQCFAAGHVHVGSKVTIEEGRAATHITLDQLMNYLDTVIPTPGTAALWGVAAAWTMRRRRR
;
A
#
# COMPACT_ATOMS: atom_id res chain seq x y z
N MET A 1 -76.41 -32.43 -12.93
CA MET A 1 -75.98 -31.11 -13.46
C MET A 1 -75.47 -30.29 -12.29
N ARG A 2 -74.34 -29.58 -12.49
CA ARG A 2 -73.60 -28.70 -11.55
C ARG A 2 -72.56 -29.40 -10.66
N THR A 3 -71.41 -29.57 -11.28
CA THR A 3 -70.06 -29.53 -10.69
C THR A 3 -69.83 -28.24 -9.90
N SER A 4 -69.29 -28.36 -8.68
CA SER A 4 -68.66 -27.26 -7.92
C SER A 4 -67.14 -27.48 -7.91
N PRO A 5 -66.30 -26.45 -8.15
CA PRO A 5 -64.86 -26.63 -8.19
C PRO A 5 -64.23 -26.53 -6.79
N LEU A 6 -63.21 -27.36 -6.55
CA LEU A 6 -62.28 -27.24 -5.43
C LEU A 6 -61.49 -25.92 -5.55
N ALA A 7 -61.45 -25.15 -4.46
CA ALA A 7 -60.52 -24.05 -4.29
C ALA A 7 -59.14 -24.60 -3.87
N TYR A 8 -58.12 -24.38 -4.71
CA TYR A 8 -56.72 -24.56 -4.34
C TYR A 8 -56.27 -23.36 -3.50
N LEU A 9 -55.90 -23.59 -2.23
CA LEU A 9 -55.10 -22.66 -1.44
C LEU A 9 -53.64 -22.79 -1.89
N VAL A 10 -53.16 -21.83 -2.67
CA VAL A 10 -51.71 -21.63 -2.90
C VAL A 10 -51.21 -20.73 -1.77
N ALA A 11 -50.47 -21.33 -0.83
CA ALA A 11 -49.69 -20.57 0.14
C ALA A 11 -48.50 -19.93 -0.60
N ALA A 12 -48.62 -18.63 -0.89
CA ALA A 12 -47.49 -17.83 -1.34
C ALA A 12 -46.52 -17.65 -0.17
N GLY A 13 -45.52 -18.54 -0.09
CA GLY A 13 -44.37 -18.36 0.77
C GLY A 13 -43.56 -17.18 0.27
N SER A 14 -43.63 -16.06 0.97
CA SER A 14 -42.73 -14.92 0.77
C SER A 14 -41.30 -15.37 1.09
N MET A 15 -40.55 -15.74 0.07
CA MET A 15 -39.09 -15.82 0.14
C MET A 15 -38.57 -14.39 0.27
N GLY A 16 -38.51 -13.91 1.52
CA GLY A 16 -37.77 -12.69 1.85
C GLY A 16 -36.31 -12.92 1.50
N ALA A 17 -35.86 -12.28 0.44
CA ALA A 17 -34.45 -12.18 0.10
C ALA A 17 -33.75 -11.46 1.26
N TRP A 18 -33.05 -12.22 2.10
CA TRP A 18 -32.00 -11.67 2.95
C TRP A 18 -30.84 -11.36 2.02
N ALA A 19 -30.84 -10.14 1.47
CA ALA A 19 -29.62 -9.55 0.96
C ALA A 19 -28.67 -9.43 2.15
N GLY A 20 -27.77 -10.40 2.29
CA GLY A 20 -26.64 -10.26 3.18
C GLY A 20 -25.91 -8.98 2.79
N LEU A 21 -25.63 -8.13 3.77
CA LEU A 21 -24.65 -7.06 3.62
C LEU A 21 -23.33 -7.76 3.28
N ALA A 22 -23.02 -7.85 2.00
CA ALA A 22 -21.69 -8.18 1.54
C ALA A 22 -20.80 -7.06 2.06
N GLY A 23 -20.05 -7.33 3.13
CA GLY A 23 -18.98 -6.44 3.55
C GLY A 23 -18.09 -6.19 2.34
N ALA A 24 -17.73 -4.93 2.11
CA ALA A 24 -16.80 -4.50 1.08
C ALA A 24 -15.61 -5.48 1.03
N ALA A 25 -15.43 -6.15 -0.11
CA ALA A 25 -14.29 -7.04 -0.30
C ALA A 25 -13.08 -6.15 -0.61
N SER A 26 -12.46 -5.58 0.43
CA SER A 26 -11.12 -5.02 0.32
C SER A 26 -10.23 -6.02 -0.40
N THR A 27 -9.40 -5.55 -1.33
CA THR A 27 -8.39 -6.45 -1.89
C THR A 27 -7.41 -6.82 -0.78
N TYR A 28 -6.68 -7.91 -0.95
CA TYR A 28 -5.53 -8.23 -0.09
C TYR A 28 -4.23 -7.87 -0.82
N ASN A 29 -4.25 -6.81 -1.63
CA ASN A 29 -3.12 -6.41 -2.45
C ASN A 29 -2.27 -5.36 -1.73
N ILE A 30 -0.96 -5.59 -1.64
CA ILE A 30 0.01 -4.63 -1.12
C ILE A 30 0.85 -4.12 -2.29
N MET A 31 0.96 -2.80 -2.42
CA MET A 31 1.76 -2.17 -3.45
C MET A 31 3.08 -1.65 -2.86
N LEU A 32 4.18 -1.97 -3.52
CA LEU A 32 5.51 -1.47 -3.22
C LEU A 32 6.03 -0.62 -4.38
N THR A 33 6.80 0.42 -4.07
CA THR A 33 7.55 1.18 -5.09
C THR A 33 9.00 1.36 -4.68
N GLY A 34 9.92 1.58 -5.62
CA GLY A 34 11.34 1.78 -5.31
C GLY A 34 12.04 2.75 -6.24
N TYR A 35 12.37 3.95 -5.75
CA TYR A 35 13.19 4.91 -6.49
C TYR A 35 14.69 4.73 -6.27
N TRP A 36 15.38 4.46 -7.38
CA TRP A 36 16.81 4.21 -7.49
C TRP A 36 17.31 2.94 -6.76
N PRO A 37 18.42 2.34 -7.24
CA PRO A 37 19.10 1.29 -6.51
C PRO A 37 19.58 1.78 -5.12
N PRO A 38 19.50 0.93 -4.07
CA PRO A 38 19.13 -0.48 -4.12
C PRO A 38 17.61 -0.74 -4.05
N THR A 39 16.76 0.29 -3.98
CA THR A 39 15.35 0.13 -3.61
C THR A 39 14.49 -0.53 -4.69
N ASN A 40 14.75 -0.26 -5.96
CA ASN A 40 14.10 -0.96 -7.07
C ASN A 40 14.50 -2.46 -7.08
N GLU A 41 15.80 -2.75 -6.89
CA GLU A 41 16.35 -4.11 -6.89
C GLU A 41 15.87 -4.97 -5.71
N MET A 42 15.74 -4.37 -4.52
CA MET A 42 15.32 -5.12 -3.35
C MET A 42 13.87 -5.59 -3.45
N VAL A 43 13.00 -4.83 -4.13
CA VAL A 43 11.58 -5.17 -4.36
C VAL A 43 11.31 -5.87 -5.69
N ARG A 44 12.31 -6.01 -6.58
CA ARG A 44 12.17 -6.55 -7.95
C ARG A 44 11.42 -7.87 -8.06
N HIS A 45 11.63 -8.78 -7.12
CA HIS A 45 10.99 -10.10 -7.08
C HIS A 45 9.46 -10.06 -6.88
N PHE A 46 8.91 -8.90 -6.51
CA PHE A 46 7.47 -8.63 -6.46
C PHE A 46 6.89 -8.02 -7.75
N SER A 47 7.72 -7.75 -8.77
CA SER A 47 7.22 -7.27 -10.06
C SER A 47 6.61 -8.42 -10.86
N THR A 48 5.46 -8.16 -11.48
CA THR A 48 4.80 -9.07 -12.43
C THR A 48 5.28 -8.88 -13.86
N ASN A 49 6.08 -7.85 -14.13
CA ASN A 49 6.63 -7.60 -15.45
C ASN A 49 7.77 -8.61 -15.73
N PRO A 50 7.64 -9.49 -16.73
CA PRO A 50 8.67 -10.50 -17.02
C PRO A 50 10.00 -9.90 -17.52
N ASP A 51 9.97 -8.70 -18.08
CA ASP A 51 11.19 -8.02 -18.53
C ASP A 51 11.99 -7.48 -17.32
N GLN A 52 11.29 -6.98 -16.30
CA GLN A 52 11.91 -6.55 -15.04
C GLN A 52 12.24 -7.73 -14.11
N ASN A 53 11.43 -8.78 -14.13
CA ASN A 53 11.55 -9.93 -13.24
C ASN A 53 11.46 -11.25 -14.02
N PRO A 54 12.52 -11.64 -14.74
CA PRO A 54 12.53 -12.85 -15.56
C PRO A 54 12.43 -14.14 -14.72
N GLY A 55 12.70 -14.06 -13.42
CA GLY A 55 12.49 -15.17 -12.47
C GLY A 55 11.03 -15.40 -12.10
N GLY A 56 10.12 -14.54 -12.55
CA GLY A 56 8.69 -14.62 -12.29
C GLY A 56 8.28 -14.00 -10.95
N TRP A 57 7.01 -13.65 -10.86
CA TRP A 57 6.41 -12.99 -9.70
C TRP A 57 6.37 -13.92 -8.48
N GLN A 58 6.88 -13.45 -7.35
CA GLN A 58 6.93 -14.21 -6.08
C GLN A 58 5.94 -13.68 -5.03
N GLY A 59 5.18 -12.62 -5.33
CA GLY A 59 4.32 -11.96 -4.35
C GLY A 59 2.96 -12.59 -4.12
N GLY A 60 2.58 -13.62 -4.89
CA GLY A 60 1.27 -14.25 -4.77
C GLY A 60 1.12 -15.03 -3.46
N ASN A 61 0.03 -14.77 -2.72
CA ASN A 61 -0.23 -15.36 -1.41
C ASN A 61 1.04 -15.39 -0.53
N TRP A 62 1.66 -14.22 -0.36
CA TRP A 62 2.96 -14.08 0.26
C TRP A 62 3.00 -14.76 1.63
N GLN A 63 3.95 -15.69 1.79
CA GLN A 63 4.13 -16.53 3.00
C GLN A 63 2.84 -17.26 3.46
N GLY A 64 1.88 -17.49 2.57
CA GLY A 64 0.61 -18.15 2.90
C GLY A 64 -0.37 -17.26 3.69
N ARG A 65 -0.17 -15.93 3.69
CA ARG A 65 -0.96 -14.98 4.51
C ARG A 65 -2.19 -14.41 3.81
N GLY A 66 -2.46 -14.80 2.56
CA GLY A 66 -3.58 -14.30 1.76
C GLY A 66 -3.32 -12.98 1.05
N TYR A 67 -2.19 -12.32 1.31
CA TYR A 67 -1.82 -11.07 0.65
C TYR A 67 -1.07 -11.30 -0.66
N ASN A 68 -1.39 -10.52 -1.69
CA ASN A 68 -0.61 -10.45 -2.91
C ASN A 68 0.26 -9.19 -2.87
N VAL A 69 1.57 -9.33 -3.04
CA VAL A 69 2.51 -8.21 -3.02
C VAL A 69 2.96 -7.88 -4.44
N TYR A 70 2.78 -6.63 -4.86
CA TYR A 70 3.17 -6.14 -6.18
C TYR A 70 4.21 -5.05 -6.02
N SER A 71 5.20 -5.01 -6.91
CA SER A 71 6.13 -3.87 -6.98
C SER A 71 6.21 -3.27 -8.37
N TYR A 72 6.40 -1.95 -8.39
CA TYR A 72 6.51 -1.12 -9.57
C TYR A 72 7.63 -0.09 -9.33
N PHE A 73 8.52 0.08 -10.30
CA PHE A 73 9.71 0.90 -10.15
C PHE A 73 10.36 1.15 -11.51
N PRO A 74 11.15 2.23 -11.62
CA PRO A 74 11.91 2.50 -12.83
C PRO A 74 13.10 1.56 -12.92
N GLU A 75 13.46 1.23 -14.16
CA GLU A 75 14.72 0.59 -14.50
C GLU A 75 15.81 1.62 -14.72
N PHE A 76 17.06 1.23 -14.47
CA PHE A 76 18.22 2.09 -14.66
C PHE A 76 19.25 1.40 -15.55
N PRO A 77 19.00 1.21 -16.86
CA PRO A 77 19.99 0.65 -17.78
C PRO A 77 21.29 1.47 -17.76
N GLY A 78 22.42 0.81 -17.54
CA GLY A 78 23.72 1.48 -17.37
C GLY A 78 23.94 2.15 -16.00
N GLY A 79 22.95 2.08 -15.10
CA GLY A 79 23.00 2.59 -13.73
C GLY A 79 22.44 4.00 -13.57
N ALA A 80 21.97 4.31 -12.35
CA ALA A 80 21.33 5.60 -12.02
C ALA A 80 22.26 6.83 -12.18
N GLY A 81 23.57 6.64 -12.22
CA GLY A 81 24.53 7.71 -12.52
C GLY A 81 24.60 8.07 -14.02
N VAL A 82 24.12 7.19 -14.91
CA VAL A 82 24.08 7.41 -16.36
C VAL A 82 22.69 7.91 -16.77
N ASN A 83 21.64 7.26 -16.27
CA ASN A 83 20.25 7.70 -16.45
C ASN A 83 19.62 7.90 -15.07
N SER A 84 19.63 9.11 -14.52
CA SER A 84 19.07 9.35 -13.18
C SER A 84 17.55 9.38 -13.14
N LYS A 85 16.88 9.58 -14.29
CA LYS A 85 15.43 9.50 -14.43
C LYS A 85 14.94 8.06 -14.37
N GLY A 86 15.71 7.14 -14.95
CA GLY A 86 15.27 5.76 -15.17
C GLY A 86 14.28 5.65 -16.33
N GLU A 87 13.73 4.45 -16.52
CA GLU A 87 12.78 4.10 -17.59
C GLU A 87 11.68 3.15 -17.07
N GLY A 88 10.45 3.30 -17.55
CA GLY A 88 9.36 2.36 -17.25
C GLY A 88 8.37 2.88 -16.22
N ASP A 89 7.86 2.01 -15.33
CA ASP A 89 6.87 2.44 -14.34
C ASP A 89 7.52 3.36 -13.28
N PHE A 90 6.91 4.50 -13.00
CA PHE A 90 7.39 5.50 -12.06
C PHE A 90 8.81 5.99 -12.40
N GLU A 91 9.03 6.48 -13.61
CA GLU A 91 10.21 7.29 -13.91
C GLU A 91 10.33 8.42 -12.87
N VAL A 92 11.57 8.82 -12.57
CA VAL A 92 11.84 9.88 -11.60
C VAL A 92 11.56 11.24 -12.24
N ASP A 93 10.28 11.49 -12.45
CA ASP A 93 9.67 12.62 -13.13
C ASP A 93 8.29 12.85 -12.49
N TYR A 94 7.95 14.10 -12.19
CA TYR A 94 6.71 14.40 -11.45
C TYR A 94 5.43 14.04 -12.23
N GLN A 95 5.45 14.22 -13.55
CA GLN A 95 4.31 13.97 -14.43
C GLN A 95 4.10 12.47 -14.59
N ASP A 96 5.17 11.74 -14.88
CA ASP A 96 5.16 10.28 -14.99
C ASP A 96 4.70 9.64 -13.68
N THR A 97 5.26 10.08 -12.55
CA THR A 97 4.86 9.61 -11.23
C THR A 97 3.36 9.77 -11.00
N THR A 98 2.80 10.92 -11.34
CA THR A 98 1.36 11.20 -11.16
C THR A 98 0.50 10.31 -12.06
N ALA A 99 0.89 10.17 -13.34
CA ALA A 99 0.17 9.37 -14.32
C ALA A 99 0.18 7.88 -13.95
N ASP A 100 1.35 7.37 -13.57
CA ASP A 100 1.55 5.99 -13.16
C ASP A 100 0.88 5.68 -11.85
N TRP A 101 0.88 6.62 -10.91
CA TRP A 101 0.17 6.46 -9.65
C TRP A 101 -1.32 6.20 -9.88
N ALA A 102 -1.96 7.00 -10.74
CA ALA A 102 -3.37 6.84 -11.07
C ALA A 102 -3.65 5.50 -11.77
N ARG A 103 -2.83 5.14 -12.76
CA ARG A 103 -2.97 3.88 -13.51
C ARG A 103 -2.78 2.65 -12.61
N ILE A 104 -1.67 2.60 -11.87
CA ILE A 104 -1.26 1.43 -11.10
C ILE A 104 -2.19 1.23 -9.90
N THR A 105 -2.52 2.27 -9.15
CA THR A 105 -3.45 2.13 -8.03
C THR A 105 -4.86 1.76 -8.49
N GLY A 106 -5.28 2.19 -9.68
CA GLY A 106 -6.54 1.75 -10.30
C GLY A 106 -6.57 0.25 -10.67
N GLN A 107 -5.41 -0.34 -10.96
CA GLN A 107 -5.25 -1.78 -11.26
C GLN A 107 -5.10 -2.62 -9.99
N VAL A 108 -4.16 -2.22 -9.13
CA VAL A 108 -3.79 -2.95 -7.91
C VAL A 108 -4.84 -2.82 -6.83
N LYS A 109 -5.44 -1.63 -6.70
CA LYS A 109 -6.40 -1.27 -5.64
C LYS A 109 -5.88 -1.65 -4.26
N PRO A 110 -4.69 -1.12 -3.87
CA PRO A 110 -3.96 -1.63 -2.71
C PRO A 110 -4.70 -1.41 -1.40
N CYS A 111 -4.72 -2.45 -0.56
CA CYS A 111 -5.12 -2.33 0.84
C CYS A 111 -4.00 -1.75 1.72
N ALA A 112 -2.75 -1.79 1.22
CA ALA A 112 -1.64 -1.08 1.83
C ALA A 112 -0.55 -0.71 0.81
N ILE A 113 0.20 0.35 1.11
CA ILE A 113 1.27 0.88 0.24
C ILE A 113 2.55 1.09 1.06
N VAL A 114 3.70 0.64 0.54
CA VAL A 114 5.00 1.05 1.05
C VAL A 114 5.84 1.58 -0.09
N THR A 115 6.20 2.85 -0.04
CA THR A 115 7.07 3.45 -1.04
C THR A 115 8.50 3.49 -0.50
N PHE A 116 9.48 3.17 -1.36
CA PHE A 116 10.89 3.22 -1.01
C PHE A 116 11.63 4.21 -1.90
N SER A 117 12.64 4.87 -1.35
CA SER A 117 13.58 5.61 -2.18
C SER A 117 14.98 5.64 -1.57
N TRP A 118 15.98 5.89 -2.40
CA TRP A 118 17.36 6.03 -1.97
C TRP A 118 17.63 7.35 -1.23
N THR A 119 18.51 7.29 -0.24
CA THR A 119 19.13 8.46 0.40
C THR A 119 20.63 8.25 0.58
N SER A 120 21.40 9.34 0.63
CA SER A 120 22.82 9.27 1.00
C SER A 120 23.03 8.68 2.40
N GLY A 121 22.00 8.80 3.25
CA GLY A 121 21.98 8.32 4.62
C GLY A 121 22.56 9.34 5.60
N ARG A 122 22.33 9.11 6.89
CA ARG A 122 22.88 9.93 7.96
C ARG A 122 24.39 9.66 8.04
N ILE A 123 25.16 10.74 8.15
CA ILE A 123 26.63 10.66 8.36
C ILE A 123 26.95 9.75 9.56
N ASN A 124 26.18 9.87 10.64
CA ASN A 124 26.37 9.07 11.85
C ASN A 124 25.74 7.67 11.78
N GLY A 125 24.88 7.39 10.79
CA GLY A 125 24.27 6.07 10.54
C GLY A 125 25.12 5.18 9.63
N GLY A 126 26.31 5.65 9.24
CA GLY A 126 27.23 4.90 8.38
C GLY A 126 26.72 4.69 6.95
N GLY A 127 25.57 5.28 6.57
CA GLY A 127 24.90 5.08 5.30
C GLY A 127 24.07 3.78 5.22
N LYS A 128 23.79 3.12 6.35
CA LYS A 128 23.01 1.87 6.44
C LYS A 128 21.58 2.11 6.94
N ASP A 129 21.03 3.28 6.64
CA ASP A 129 19.77 3.74 7.23
C ASP A 129 18.55 3.02 6.63
N TRP A 130 17.57 2.74 7.48
CA TRP A 130 16.21 2.34 7.12
C TRP A 130 15.25 3.36 7.75
N GLU A 131 15.13 4.50 7.09
CA GLU A 131 14.48 5.71 7.58
C GLU A 131 12.98 5.65 7.30
N ILE A 132 12.20 5.32 8.33
CA ILE A 132 10.75 5.20 8.21
C ILE A 132 10.15 6.58 8.40
N GLU A 133 9.65 7.18 7.32
CA GLU A 133 9.04 8.49 7.36
C GLU A 133 7.71 8.45 8.11
N ASN A 134 7.61 9.23 9.19
CA ASN A 134 6.38 9.35 9.95
C ASN A 134 5.35 10.27 9.27
N ARG A 135 5.79 11.12 8.33
CA ARG A 135 4.94 12.09 7.66
C ARG A 135 5.56 12.62 6.37
N ASN A 136 4.72 13.00 5.42
CA ASN A 136 5.13 13.68 4.19
C ASN A 136 4.38 15.00 4.02
N ARG A 137 4.97 15.94 3.27
CA ARG A 137 4.52 17.33 3.18
C ARG A 137 3.91 17.69 1.84
N ASN A 138 2.78 18.41 1.87
CA ASN A 138 2.12 18.98 0.69
C ASN A 138 2.84 20.23 0.19
N ARG A 139 4.05 20.07 -0.38
CA ARG A 139 4.97 21.20 -0.60
C ARG A 139 4.50 22.17 -1.67
N THR A 140 4.83 23.44 -1.44
CA THR A 140 4.62 24.55 -2.38
C THR A 140 5.85 24.84 -3.25
N SER A 141 6.93 24.07 -3.11
CA SER A 141 8.17 24.25 -3.84
C SER A 141 8.88 22.92 -3.92
N TRP A 142 9.40 22.60 -5.10
CA TRP A 142 10.02 21.33 -5.43
C TRP A 142 11.38 21.55 -6.11
N ILE A 143 12.31 20.65 -5.90
CA ILE A 143 13.56 20.62 -6.69
C ILE A 143 13.20 20.13 -8.10
N ASN A 144 13.78 20.77 -9.13
CA ASN A 144 13.62 20.34 -10.51
C ASN A 144 14.04 18.88 -10.69
N ASP A 145 13.23 18.09 -11.38
CA ASP A 145 13.61 16.74 -11.82
C ASP A 145 14.44 16.79 -13.11
N TYR A 146 14.43 15.69 -13.85
CA TYR A 146 15.34 15.46 -14.97
C TYR A 146 14.72 15.81 -16.33
N GLU A 147 13.41 15.99 -16.44
CA GLU A 147 12.71 16.17 -17.72
C GLU A 147 11.66 17.29 -17.65
N ALA A 148 11.45 18.00 -18.77
CA ALA A 148 10.48 19.09 -18.80
C ALA A 148 9.06 18.54 -18.98
N PRO A 149 8.05 19.04 -18.22
CA PRO A 149 8.14 20.13 -17.25
C PRO A 149 8.72 19.72 -15.88
N TYR A 150 9.76 20.43 -15.42
CA TYR A 150 10.58 20.00 -14.27
C TYR A 150 9.92 20.04 -12.87
N GLN A 151 8.65 20.39 -12.78
CA GLN A 151 7.92 20.64 -11.55
C GLN A 151 6.56 19.97 -11.66
N PRO A 152 5.91 19.58 -10.54
CA PRO A 152 4.56 19.05 -10.60
C PRO A 152 3.59 20.00 -11.33
N ASP A 153 2.69 19.44 -12.13
CA ASP A 153 1.66 20.21 -12.86
C ASP A 153 0.78 21.07 -11.93
N ARG A 154 0.70 20.64 -10.66
CA ARG A 154 0.01 21.36 -9.59
C ARG A 154 0.91 21.47 -8.37
N VAL A 155 1.08 22.70 -7.89
CA VAL A 155 1.85 23.00 -6.67
C VAL A 155 1.00 23.83 -5.72
N PRO A 156 0.67 23.31 -4.51
CA PRO A 156 0.96 21.97 -4.01
C PRO A 156 0.10 20.88 -4.71
N PRO A 157 0.54 19.62 -4.74
CA PRO A 157 -0.13 18.58 -5.53
C PRO A 157 -1.54 18.22 -5.04
N ASP A 158 -1.78 18.31 -3.74
CA ASP A 158 -3.04 17.93 -3.11
C ASP A 158 -3.85 19.16 -2.69
N ASP A 159 -5.01 19.35 -3.32
CA ASP A 159 -5.93 20.48 -3.06
C ASP A 159 -6.86 20.26 -1.88
N SER A 160 -6.94 19.04 -1.35
CA SER A 160 -7.74 18.72 -0.16
C SER A 160 -7.05 19.14 1.15
N MET A 161 -5.77 19.49 1.09
CA MET A 161 -4.95 19.89 2.22
C MET A 161 -4.39 21.29 2.04
N ALA A 162 -4.23 22.02 3.14
CA ALA A 162 -3.57 23.31 3.11
C ALA A 162 -2.13 23.19 2.57
N PRO A 163 -1.61 24.23 1.90
CA PRO A 163 -0.20 24.28 1.51
C PRO A 163 0.74 24.00 2.68
N ASN A 164 1.75 23.16 2.46
CA ASN A 164 2.74 22.70 3.45
C ASN A 164 2.18 21.89 4.64
N ALA A 165 0.91 21.46 4.59
CA ALA A 165 0.35 20.55 5.58
C ALA A 165 1.00 19.16 5.51
N TRP A 166 0.93 18.44 6.63
CA TRP A 166 1.48 17.10 6.77
C TRP A 166 0.38 16.06 6.59
N ARG A 167 0.68 14.99 5.85
CA ARG A 167 0.01 13.71 5.98
C ARG A 167 0.91 12.78 6.80
N TYR A 168 0.31 11.95 7.64
CA TYR A 168 1.04 11.06 8.55
C TYR A 168 1.01 9.63 8.05
N SER A 169 2.11 8.91 8.27
CA SER A 169 2.22 7.49 7.97
C SER A 169 1.20 6.69 8.78
N SER A 170 0.51 5.78 8.11
CA SER A 170 -0.38 4.79 8.71
C SER A 170 0.24 3.40 8.77
N LEU A 171 1.54 3.27 8.44
CA LEU A 171 2.31 2.06 8.73
C LEU A 171 2.43 1.84 10.24
N PRO A 172 2.61 0.58 10.69
CA PRO A 172 2.99 0.28 12.07
C PRO A 172 4.48 0.60 12.31
N THR A 173 4.85 1.89 12.19
CA THR A 173 6.23 2.39 12.11
C THR A 173 7.11 1.93 13.27
N LEU A 174 6.60 1.97 14.49
CA LEU A 174 7.34 1.51 15.67
C LEU A 174 7.56 -0.01 15.66
N ALA A 175 6.56 -0.79 15.22
CA ALA A 175 6.71 -2.24 15.11
C ALA A 175 7.75 -2.61 14.04
N ILE A 176 7.70 -1.93 12.88
CA ILE A 176 8.67 -2.08 11.80
C ILE A 176 10.08 -1.73 12.30
N GLN A 177 10.26 -0.55 12.91
CA GLN A 177 11.55 -0.10 13.44
C GLN A 177 12.15 -1.15 14.39
N ASN A 178 11.35 -1.60 15.36
CA ASN A 178 11.80 -2.55 16.37
C ASN A 178 12.15 -3.91 15.75
N ALA A 179 11.32 -4.42 14.84
CA ALA A 179 11.55 -5.72 14.21
C ALA A 179 12.79 -5.71 13.31
N VAL A 180 12.98 -4.67 12.48
CA VAL A 180 14.15 -4.54 11.61
C VAL A 180 15.44 -4.47 12.43
N ASN A 181 15.47 -3.64 13.48
CA ASN A 181 16.63 -3.53 14.35
C ASN A 181 16.92 -4.83 15.13
N ALA A 182 15.87 -5.51 15.62
CA ALA A 182 16.01 -6.77 16.35
C ALA A 182 16.51 -7.92 15.47
N ALA A 183 16.17 -7.92 14.18
CA ALA A 183 16.59 -8.96 13.24
C ALA A 183 18.08 -8.89 12.89
N GLY A 184 18.73 -7.73 13.10
CA GLY A 184 20.17 -7.59 12.87
C GLY A 184 20.61 -7.76 11.42
N VAL A 185 19.76 -7.40 10.45
CA VAL A 185 19.97 -7.62 8.99
C VAL A 185 20.92 -6.61 8.33
N GLY A 186 21.75 -5.91 9.11
CA GLY A 186 22.76 -4.98 8.58
C GLY A 186 22.28 -3.56 8.30
N VAL A 187 21.02 -3.23 8.62
CA VAL A 187 20.47 -1.86 8.51
C VAL A 187 20.14 -1.29 9.89
N SER A 188 20.09 0.05 9.99
CA SER A 188 19.68 0.78 11.19
C SER A 188 18.36 1.50 10.95
N ALA A 189 17.29 0.95 11.51
CA ALA A 189 15.95 1.51 11.38
C ALA A 189 15.65 2.58 12.43
N TYR A 190 15.02 3.66 11.99
CA TYR A 190 14.52 4.72 12.87
C TYR A 190 13.31 5.41 12.24
N ILE A 191 12.52 6.08 13.07
CA ILE A 191 11.40 6.90 12.61
C ILE A 191 11.89 8.33 12.39
N ASP A 192 11.69 8.85 11.18
CA ASP A 192 11.97 10.26 10.87
C ASP A 192 10.70 11.10 10.88
N ASN A 193 10.83 12.34 11.35
CA ASN A 193 9.73 13.28 11.45
C ASN A 193 9.97 14.52 10.57
N ASN A 194 10.95 14.52 9.67
CA ASN A 194 11.25 15.66 8.80
C ASN A 194 10.64 15.51 7.40
N GLY A 195 10.22 14.30 7.04
CA GLY A 195 9.62 13.97 5.76
C GLY A 195 10.66 13.68 4.69
N GLY A 196 10.22 13.10 3.57
CA GLY A 196 11.09 12.53 2.53
C GLY A 196 11.88 13.53 1.68
N GLY A 197 12.15 14.75 2.15
CA GLY A 197 12.92 15.77 1.43
C GLY A 197 12.08 16.68 0.54
N SER A 198 12.65 17.29 -0.51
CA SER A 198 11.93 18.24 -1.39
C SER A 198 11.98 17.85 -2.87
N PHE A 199 12.17 16.57 -3.13
CA PHE A 199 12.27 15.97 -4.45
C PHE A 199 11.29 14.80 -4.58
N LEU A 200 11.48 13.91 -5.57
CA LEU A 200 10.56 12.83 -5.89
C LEU A 200 10.32 11.83 -4.74
N SER A 201 11.28 11.63 -3.82
CA SER A 201 11.07 10.83 -2.60
C SER A 201 9.90 11.31 -1.73
N GLU A 202 9.85 12.61 -1.46
CA GLU A 202 8.74 13.23 -0.73
C GLU A 202 7.44 13.16 -1.55
N PHE A 203 7.55 13.35 -2.87
CA PHE A 203 6.39 13.38 -3.75
C PHE A 203 5.67 12.02 -3.82
N ILE A 204 6.41 10.94 -4.05
CA ILE A 204 5.84 9.58 -4.09
C ILE A 204 5.41 9.12 -2.69
N GLY A 205 6.16 9.46 -1.64
CA GLY A 205 5.76 9.20 -0.26
C GLY A 205 4.42 9.89 0.07
N TYR A 206 4.27 11.16 -0.33
CA TYR A 206 3.03 11.90 -0.16
C TYR A 206 1.87 11.29 -0.95
N HIS A 207 2.09 10.84 -2.19
CA HIS A 207 1.06 10.13 -2.98
C HIS A 207 0.56 8.86 -2.28
N GLY A 208 1.45 8.10 -1.64
CA GLY A 208 1.11 6.98 -0.75
C GLY A 208 0.12 7.37 0.33
N LEU A 209 0.47 8.39 1.12
CA LEU A 209 -0.36 8.86 2.23
C LEU A 209 -1.66 9.51 1.76
N TRP A 210 -1.64 10.17 0.60
CA TRP A 210 -2.81 10.79 0.01
C TRP A 210 -3.82 9.76 -0.47
N TYR A 211 -3.37 8.72 -1.18
CA TYR A 211 -4.21 7.60 -1.60
C TYR A 211 -4.86 6.94 -0.38
N GLN A 212 -4.09 6.64 0.66
CA GLN A 212 -4.62 6.02 1.87
C GLN A 212 -5.69 6.89 2.52
N ALA A 213 -5.50 8.21 2.59
CA ALA A 213 -6.51 9.09 3.15
C ALA A 213 -7.81 9.10 2.33
N GLN A 214 -7.72 9.10 1.00
CA GLN A 214 -8.88 9.05 0.10
C GLN A 214 -9.64 7.73 0.20
N HIS A 215 -8.94 6.62 0.45
CA HIS A 215 -9.49 5.27 0.54
C HIS A 215 -9.56 4.73 1.98
N SER A 216 -9.54 5.60 2.99
CA SER A 216 -9.53 5.17 4.40
C SER A 216 -10.91 4.77 4.94
N SER A 217 -11.98 5.13 4.24
CA SER A 217 -13.35 4.89 4.68
C SER A 217 -13.70 3.39 4.75
N PRO A 218 -14.37 2.91 5.81
CA PRO A 218 -14.92 1.56 5.86
C PRO A 218 -15.96 1.25 4.77
N ASP A 219 -16.54 2.29 4.16
CA ASP A 219 -17.50 2.15 3.06
C ASP A 219 -16.82 2.08 1.68
N ASP A 220 -15.49 2.27 1.61
CA ASP A 220 -14.75 2.13 0.36
C ASP A 220 -14.59 0.65 -0.02
N PRO A 221 -15.07 0.20 -1.20
CA PRO A 221 -14.92 -1.18 -1.64
C PRO A 221 -13.47 -1.64 -1.75
N PHE A 222 -12.53 -0.71 -1.88
CA PHE A 222 -11.09 -0.94 -1.98
C PHE A 222 -10.33 -0.18 -0.89
N GLN A 223 -10.87 -0.24 0.34
CA GLN A 223 -10.28 0.42 1.50
C GLN A 223 -8.76 0.18 1.62
N CYS A 224 -8.01 1.27 1.80
CA CYS A 224 -6.58 1.28 2.07
C CYS A 224 -6.33 1.60 3.55
N PHE A 225 -5.75 0.63 4.25
CA PHE A 225 -5.59 0.64 5.70
C PHE A 225 -4.27 1.25 6.15
N ALA A 226 -3.25 1.23 5.30
CA ALA A 226 -1.91 1.67 5.66
C ALA A 226 -1.12 2.18 4.45
N ALA A 227 -0.41 3.29 4.63
CA ALA A 227 0.59 3.75 3.68
C ALA A 227 1.75 4.44 4.39
N GLY A 228 2.93 4.39 3.78
CA GLY A 228 4.09 5.15 4.24
C GLY A 228 5.27 5.13 3.27
N HIS A 229 6.32 5.82 3.67
CA HIS A 229 7.57 5.94 2.92
C HIS A 229 8.75 5.47 3.77
N VAL A 230 9.74 4.84 3.11
CA VAL A 230 11.01 4.47 3.73
C VAL A 230 12.17 4.91 2.85
N HIS A 231 13.04 5.75 3.41
CA HIS A 231 14.33 6.08 2.82
C HIS A 231 15.35 4.98 3.14
N VAL A 232 16.11 4.56 2.13
CA VAL A 232 17.10 3.49 2.22
C VAL A 232 18.50 4.04 1.97
N GLY A 233 19.39 3.84 2.94
CA GLY A 233 20.73 4.41 2.95
C GLY A 233 21.64 3.88 1.84
N SER A 234 22.57 4.74 1.41
CA SER A 234 23.45 4.51 0.27
C SER A 234 24.40 3.31 0.35
N LYS A 235 24.63 2.77 1.54
CA LYS A 235 25.47 1.58 1.74
C LYS A 235 24.67 0.31 1.98
N VAL A 236 23.34 0.38 2.07
CA VAL A 236 22.49 -0.82 2.19
C VAL A 236 22.67 -1.67 0.93
N THR A 237 22.99 -2.95 1.08
CA THR A 237 23.06 -3.87 -0.08
C THR A 237 21.66 -4.30 -0.50
N ILE A 238 21.54 -4.87 -1.69
CA ILE A 238 20.26 -5.40 -2.19
C ILE A 238 19.73 -6.49 -1.24
N GLU A 239 20.61 -7.35 -0.72
CA GLU A 239 20.26 -8.42 0.20
C GLU A 239 19.78 -7.88 1.56
N GLU A 240 20.51 -6.92 2.14
CA GLU A 240 20.12 -6.26 3.38
C GLU A 240 18.77 -5.54 3.23
N GLY A 241 18.61 -4.78 2.15
CA GLY A 241 17.37 -4.07 1.83
C GLY A 241 16.20 -5.03 1.58
N ARG A 242 16.45 -6.16 0.92
CA ARG A 242 15.43 -7.20 0.69
C ARG A 242 14.98 -7.82 2.01
N ALA A 243 15.92 -8.16 2.88
CA ALA A 243 15.61 -8.71 4.20
C ALA A 243 14.81 -7.69 5.04
N ALA A 244 15.22 -6.43 5.07
CA ALA A 244 14.49 -5.36 5.76
C ALA A 244 13.09 -5.10 5.17
N THR A 245 12.94 -5.22 3.85
CA THR A 245 11.63 -5.15 3.16
C THR A 245 10.72 -6.29 3.63
N HIS A 246 11.21 -7.52 3.68
CA HIS A 246 10.43 -8.68 4.14
C HIS A 246 9.97 -8.50 5.59
N ILE A 247 10.85 -8.05 6.47
CA ILE A 247 10.49 -7.76 7.88
C ILE A 247 9.46 -6.63 7.96
N THR A 248 9.59 -5.59 7.13
CA THR A 248 8.62 -4.49 7.04
C THR A 248 7.25 -5.01 6.61
N LEU A 249 7.19 -5.87 5.59
CA LEU A 249 5.97 -6.53 5.14
C LEU A 249 5.36 -7.40 6.23
N ASP A 250 6.16 -8.17 6.96
CA ASP A 250 5.67 -9.06 8.02
C ASP A 250 4.95 -8.25 9.11
N GLN A 251 5.52 -7.12 9.53
CA GLN A 251 4.90 -6.24 10.53
C GLN A 251 3.68 -5.50 9.98
N LEU A 252 3.73 -5.07 8.72
CA LEU A 252 2.57 -4.49 8.05
C LEU A 252 1.41 -5.49 8.00
N MET A 253 1.65 -6.72 7.56
CA MET A 253 0.62 -7.76 7.49
C MET A 253 0.10 -8.14 8.88
N ASN A 254 0.95 -8.17 9.91
CA ASN A 254 0.49 -8.35 11.30
C ASN A 254 -0.50 -7.26 11.71
N TYR A 255 -0.26 -6.01 11.31
CA TYR A 255 -1.21 -4.92 11.53
C TYR A 255 -2.48 -5.10 10.68
N LEU A 256 -2.35 -5.40 9.39
CA LEU A 256 -3.49 -5.60 8.50
C LEU A 256 -4.43 -6.70 9.01
N ASP A 257 -3.88 -7.80 9.54
CA ASP A 257 -4.67 -8.90 10.12
C ASP A 257 -5.51 -8.47 11.33
N THR A 258 -5.19 -7.32 11.96
CA THR A 258 -5.96 -6.74 13.07
C THR A 258 -7.06 -5.77 12.63
N VAL A 259 -6.94 -5.19 11.43
CA VAL A 259 -7.82 -4.12 10.95
C VAL A 259 -8.68 -4.53 9.75
N ILE A 260 -8.26 -5.53 8.97
CA ILE A 260 -9.07 -6.09 7.90
C ILE A 260 -10.03 -7.13 8.50
N PRO A 261 -11.35 -6.96 8.36
CA PRO A 261 -12.31 -7.93 8.87
C PRO A 261 -12.09 -9.30 8.23
N THR A 262 -11.89 -10.34 9.05
CA THR A 262 -11.88 -11.72 8.54
C THR A 262 -13.28 -12.09 8.03
N PRO A 263 -13.40 -12.79 6.88
CA PRO A 263 -14.67 -13.38 6.43
C PRO A 263 -15.14 -14.46 7.42
N GLY A 264 -15.77 -14.06 8.52
CA GLY A 264 -16.21 -14.98 9.57
C GLY A 264 -16.83 -14.32 10.81
N THR A 265 -16.44 -13.10 11.16
CA THR A 265 -17.03 -12.40 12.32
C THR A 265 -18.45 -11.90 12.06
N ALA A 266 -18.80 -11.54 10.83
CA ALA A 266 -20.17 -11.18 10.45
C ALA A 266 -21.15 -12.37 10.55
N ALA A 267 -20.68 -13.61 10.33
CA ALA A 267 -21.51 -14.81 10.36
C ALA A 267 -21.88 -15.25 11.79
N LEU A 268 -21.02 -15.01 12.79
CA LEU A 268 -21.24 -15.44 14.17
C LEU A 268 -22.29 -14.61 14.91
N TRP A 269 -22.41 -13.32 14.60
CA TRP A 269 -23.47 -12.47 15.18
C TRP A 269 -24.86 -12.77 14.60
N GLY A 270 -24.95 -13.17 13.33
CA GLY A 270 -26.20 -13.57 12.68
C GLY A 270 -26.81 -14.85 13.27
N VAL A 271 -25.99 -15.83 13.63
CA VAL A 271 -26.47 -17.11 14.21
C VAL A 271 -26.92 -16.94 15.66
N ALA A 272 -26.24 -16.11 16.46
CA ALA A 272 -26.62 -15.86 17.85
C ALA A 272 -27.97 -15.11 18.00
N ALA A 273 -28.26 -14.17 17.10
CA ALA A 273 -29.54 -13.44 17.05
C ALA A 273 -30.70 -14.35 16.60
N ALA A 274 -30.46 -15.24 15.63
CA ALA A 274 -31.47 -16.20 15.17
C ALA A 274 -31.83 -17.24 16.25
N TRP A 275 -30.87 -17.63 17.09
CA TRP A 275 -31.10 -18.60 18.18
C TRP A 275 -31.87 -17.99 19.37
N THR A 276 -31.62 -16.73 19.69
CA THR A 276 -32.34 -16.02 20.77
C THR A 276 -33.78 -15.68 20.38
N MET A 277 -34.06 -15.35 19.12
CA MET A 277 -35.44 -15.16 18.65
C MET A 277 -36.26 -16.46 18.59
N ARG A 278 -35.63 -17.61 18.30
CA ARG A 278 -36.32 -18.91 18.27
C ARG A 278 -36.72 -19.42 19.67
N ARG A 279 -36.01 -19.02 20.72
CA ARG A 279 -36.35 -19.36 22.12
C ARG A 279 -37.43 -18.49 22.74
N ARG A 280 -37.72 -17.30 22.19
CA ARG A 280 -38.81 -16.42 22.66
C ARG A 280 -40.17 -16.71 22.02
N ARG A 281 -40.24 -17.67 21.08
CA ARG A 281 -41.47 -18.08 20.36
C ARG A 281 -41.93 -19.50 20.72
N ARG A 282 -41.51 -20.04 21.86
CA ARG A 282 -42.07 -21.25 22.46
C ARG A 282 -42.58 -20.93 23.85
#